data_AF-A0A8T5TP88-F1
#
_entry.id   AF-A0A8T5TP88-F1
#
_cell.length_a   1.000
_cell.length_b   1.000
_cell.length_c   1.000
_cell.angle_alpha   90.00
_cell.angle_beta   90.00
_cell.angle_gamma   90.00
#
_symmetry.space_group_name_H-M   'P 1'
#
loop_
_entity.id
_entity.type
_entity.pdbx_description
1 polymer ?
#
loop_
_entity_poly.entity_id
_entity_poly.type
_entity_poly.pdbx_seq_one_letter_code
_entity_poly.pdbx_strand_id
1 'polypeptide(L)'
;FRCLPIEFHNFGNHIFTSYIDYPNAQKHTYLALDSLKNIFKIDDFSRIHNLTELLQSILNCQYLEENSSFYGGFLPFEGLQQLNNTIKEKFIFFENSYYTIRCLELLSDILSLGSIIDMSFNKEALFNYLQSSIIETTSEIYYQPSYTSDIELVLKNTYFMIYILQKLNLYDLNTKKIQNFILNHLNYENIMNIYYSYKISEILNLNLGFDSEKTFILVNSLFLEDLKEFKISTNLNLINQEIFLWIIEMAKYSPLEIECDYQEHIMLGKVNTIRLKFQNMILKEFGDYITITYENEQMDTQYFEEQFDKSYQLSFYIPKDPQFFPSIDGKVKIYINGILIKELRINIQTELDQTILERINKVNTKIFIEFNISRLITSEYQSLNNSSLKAEIYYQNHLIETVEFEKDVCSNYTFFLLEYNCSIEGFFEFKIILTDNFYPSGLDISTIPFEVKFQNNGNEYQPIFTGPLLAVLCLILSSAIIIVSINSGRLIKKKIWNKELRNKKNICKEIEDNNAINNRLKLYIRKLFND
;
A
#
# COMPACT_ATOMS: atom_id res chain seq x y z
N PHE A 1 39.47 -1.16 5.59
CA PHE A 1 39.00 -2.53 5.35
C PHE A 1 40.01 -3.52 5.89
N ARG A 2 39.87 -3.95 7.14
CA ARG A 2 40.56 -5.15 7.63
C ARG A 2 39.50 -6.25 7.61
N CYS A 3 39.48 -7.06 6.55
CA CYS A 3 38.93 -8.40 6.70
C CYS A 3 39.85 -9.09 7.71
N LEU A 4 39.36 -9.29 8.93
CA LEU A 4 39.96 -10.31 9.77
C LEU A 4 39.73 -11.67 9.07
N PRO A 5 40.73 -12.57 9.09
CA PRO A 5 40.82 -13.72 8.18
C PRO A 5 39.64 -14.69 8.30
N ILE A 6 39.46 -15.50 7.25
CA ILE A 6 38.54 -16.65 7.08
C ILE A 6 38.63 -17.70 8.22
N GLU A 7 39.49 -17.48 9.21
CA GLU A 7 39.75 -18.37 10.33
C GLU A 7 39.29 -17.72 11.65
N PHE A 8 38.04 -17.95 12.07
CA PHE A 8 37.70 -17.82 13.49
C PHE A 8 36.82 -18.98 13.95
N HIS A 9 37.45 -19.82 14.77
CA HIS A 9 36.83 -20.76 15.69
C HIS A 9 35.76 -20.06 16.54
N ASN A 10 34.55 -20.63 16.59
CA ASN A 10 33.64 -20.34 17.69
C ASN A 10 34.25 -20.91 18.98
N PHE A 11 34.75 -20.04 19.86
CA PHE A 11 35.20 -20.40 21.21
C PHE A 11 34.03 -20.53 22.21
N GLY A 12 32.78 -20.46 21.74
CA GLY A 12 31.59 -20.73 22.53
C GLY A 12 31.41 -22.22 22.77
N ASN A 13 31.61 -22.66 24.01
CA ASN A 13 31.04 -23.92 24.47
C ASN A 13 29.52 -23.76 24.48
N HIS A 14 28.81 -24.23 23.45
CA HIS A 14 27.40 -24.57 23.67
C HIS A 14 27.31 -26.00 24.16
N ILE A 15 26.29 -26.25 24.96
CA ILE A 15 26.02 -27.51 25.65
C ILE A 15 25.84 -28.69 24.64
N PHE A 16 25.67 -28.38 23.33
CA PHE A 16 25.50 -29.35 22.24
C PHE A 16 26.33 -29.09 20.94
N THR A 17 27.16 -28.04 20.84
CA THR A 17 27.52 -27.45 19.52
C THR A 17 28.99 -27.45 19.11
N SER A 18 29.91 -28.10 19.84
CA SER A 18 31.32 -28.11 19.39
C SER A 18 31.51 -28.68 17.97
N TYR A 19 30.46 -29.31 17.41
CA TYR A 19 30.43 -29.96 16.10
C TYR A 19 29.81 -29.16 14.95
N ILE A 20 28.97 -28.14 15.22
CA ILE A 20 28.38 -27.29 14.17
C ILE A 20 29.42 -26.30 13.64
N ASP A 21 30.33 -25.87 14.51
CA ASP A 21 31.43 -24.94 14.18
C ASP A 21 32.74 -25.68 13.87
N TYR A 22 32.66 -26.90 13.33
CA TYR A 22 33.87 -27.56 12.80
C TYR A 22 34.43 -26.73 11.65
N PRO A 23 35.74 -26.45 11.60
CA PRO A 23 36.33 -25.61 10.55
C PRO A 23 35.99 -26.07 9.13
N ASN A 24 35.82 -27.38 8.95
CA ASN A 24 35.53 -27.99 7.65
C ASN A 24 34.02 -28.17 7.40
N ALA A 25 33.13 -27.64 8.24
CA ALA A 25 31.70 -27.78 8.06
C ALA A 25 31.19 -27.04 6.81
N GLN A 26 30.06 -27.46 6.22
CA GLN A 26 29.49 -26.75 5.06
C GLN A 26 29.14 -25.28 5.37
N LYS A 27 28.87 -24.93 6.63
CA LYS A 27 28.71 -23.54 7.07
C LYS A 27 29.90 -22.66 6.67
N HIS A 28 31.11 -23.06 7.07
CA HIS A 28 32.31 -22.31 6.78
C HIS A 28 32.69 -22.37 5.30
N THR A 29 32.43 -23.51 4.65
CA THR A 29 32.56 -23.64 3.20
C THR A 29 31.69 -22.61 2.47
N TYR A 30 30.41 -22.51 2.83
CA TYR A 30 29.48 -21.54 2.28
C TYR A 30 30.00 -20.10 2.49
N LEU A 31 30.32 -19.73 3.73
CA LEU A 31 30.77 -18.39 4.07
C LEU A 31 32.06 -18.00 3.33
N ALA A 32 33.00 -18.94 3.17
CA ALA A 32 34.23 -18.71 2.44
C ALA A 32 33.98 -18.51 0.94
N LEU A 33 33.18 -19.38 0.31
CA LEU A 33 32.83 -19.27 -1.11
C LEU A 33 32.03 -17.99 -1.41
N ASP A 34 31.07 -17.65 -0.54
CA ASP A 34 30.25 -16.44 -0.68
C ASP A 34 31.12 -15.18 -0.54
N SER A 35 32.02 -15.16 0.44
CA SER A 35 33.00 -14.08 0.59
C SER A 35 33.89 -13.93 -0.65
N LEU A 36 34.43 -15.04 -1.17
CA LEU A 36 35.25 -15.06 -2.39
C LEU A 36 34.48 -14.56 -3.61
N LYS A 37 33.21 -14.93 -3.76
CA LYS A 37 32.32 -14.42 -4.81
C LYS A 37 32.14 -12.91 -4.68
N ASN A 38 31.85 -12.42 -3.47
CA ASN A 38 31.60 -11.00 -3.20
C ASN A 38 32.84 -10.09 -3.37
N ILE A 39 34.05 -10.64 -3.23
CA ILE A 39 35.31 -9.90 -3.50
C ILE A 39 35.91 -10.19 -4.88
N PHE A 40 35.16 -10.83 -5.78
CA PHE A 40 35.58 -11.17 -7.15
C PHE A 40 36.86 -12.03 -7.20
N LYS A 41 37.02 -12.95 -6.24
CA LYS A 41 38.16 -13.90 -6.14
C LYS A 41 37.81 -15.36 -6.34
N ILE A 42 36.55 -15.67 -6.61
CA ILE A 42 36.10 -17.05 -6.81
C ILE A 42 36.77 -17.74 -8.01
N ASP A 43 37.07 -17.00 -9.08
CA ASP A 43 37.76 -17.52 -10.27
C ASP A 43 39.24 -17.84 -10.00
N ASP A 44 39.92 -17.02 -9.18
CA ASP A 44 41.29 -17.28 -8.78
C ASP A 44 41.35 -18.55 -7.90
N PHE A 45 40.37 -18.71 -7.01
CA PHE A 45 40.23 -19.89 -6.16
C PHE A 45 39.93 -21.16 -6.97
N SER A 46 39.01 -21.10 -7.94
CA SER A 46 38.61 -22.26 -8.76
C SER A 46 39.70 -22.75 -9.72
N ARG A 47 40.69 -21.91 -10.05
CA ARG A 47 41.88 -22.33 -10.81
C ARG A 47 42.83 -23.24 -10.03
N ILE A 48 42.82 -23.12 -8.71
CA ILE A 48 43.72 -23.87 -7.82
C ILE A 48 42.98 -25.04 -7.18
N HIS A 49 41.69 -24.88 -6.89
CA HIS A 49 40.85 -25.85 -6.19
C HIS A 49 39.74 -26.39 -7.08
N ASN A 50 39.51 -27.70 -7.03
CA ASN A 50 38.49 -28.37 -7.83
C ASN A 50 37.10 -28.19 -7.19
N LEU A 51 36.35 -27.20 -7.66
CA LEU A 51 34.99 -26.93 -7.17
C LEU A 51 33.99 -28.05 -7.52
N THR A 52 34.23 -28.84 -8.56
CA THR A 52 33.40 -30.01 -8.89
C THR A 52 33.60 -31.14 -7.88
N GLU A 53 34.83 -31.35 -7.42
CA GLU A 53 35.13 -32.30 -6.34
C GLU A 53 34.52 -31.85 -5.01
N LEU A 54 34.59 -30.55 -4.70
CA LEU A 54 33.91 -29.99 -3.53
C LEU A 54 32.40 -30.21 -3.59
N LEU A 55 31.77 -29.98 -4.74
CA LEU A 55 30.35 -30.25 -4.97
C LEU A 55 30.01 -31.72 -4.67
N GLN A 56 30.78 -32.66 -5.21
CA GLN A 56 30.58 -34.09 -4.97
C GLN A 56 30.74 -34.46 -3.49
N SER A 57 31.76 -33.90 -2.82
CA SER A 57 31.97 -34.10 -1.39
C SER A 57 30.77 -33.66 -0.56
N ILE A 58 30.17 -32.51 -0.91
CA ILE A 58 28.96 -32.00 -0.25
C ILE A 58 27.75 -32.90 -0.52
N LEU A 59 27.54 -33.35 -1.76
CA LEU A 59 26.46 -34.29 -2.09
C LEU A 59 26.59 -35.61 -1.32
N ASN A 60 27.82 -36.10 -1.16
CA ASN A 60 28.14 -37.31 -0.39
C ASN A 60 27.89 -37.16 1.11
N CYS A 61 27.60 -35.96 1.63
CA CYS A 61 27.31 -35.75 3.05
C CYS A 61 25.88 -36.13 3.45
N GLN A 62 25.00 -36.47 2.50
CA GLN A 62 23.66 -36.89 2.84
C GLN A 62 23.67 -38.23 3.59
N TYR A 63 22.93 -38.30 4.68
CA TYR A 63 22.80 -39.50 5.51
C TYR A 63 21.60 -40.33 5.05
N LEU A 64 21.85 -41.52 4.52
CA LEU A 64 20.86 -42.38 3.87
C LEU A 64 20.68 -43.73 4.57
N GLU A 65 20.91 -43.80 5.88
CA GLU A 65 20.71 -45.02 6.66
C GLU A 65 19.23 -45.25 6.92
N GLU A 66 18.69 -46.28 6.27
CA GLU A 66 17.29 -46.69 6.39
C GLU A 66 16.93 -47.00 7.86
N ASN A 67 15.74 -46.56 8.30
CA ASN A 67 15.22 -46.67 9.68
C ASN A 67 15.79 -45.69 10.73
N SER A 68 16.71 -44.80 10.35
CA SER A 68 17.13 -43.72 11.26
C SER A 68 16.14 -42.56 11.25
N SER A 69 15.92 -41.92 12.40
CA SER A 69 15.20 -40.64 12.50
C SER A 69 15.94 -39.48 11.80
N PHE A 70 17.21 -39.68 11.46
CA PHE A 70 18.04 -38.70 10.76
C PHE A 70 18.14 -38.96 9.25
N TYR A 71 17.46 -40.00 8.74
CA TYR A 71 17.44 -40.34 7.31
C TYR A 71 17.04 -39.12 6.46
N GLY A 72 17.92 -38.71 5.55
CA GLY A 72 17.75 -37.56 4.67
C GLY A 72 18.48 -36.28 5.11
N GLY A 73 18.90 -36.20 6.37
CA GLY A 73 19.72 -35.09 6.88
C GLY A 73 21.16 -35.11 6.35
N PHE A 74 21.95 -34.09 6.72
CA PHE A 74 23.33 -33.95 6.24
C PHE A 74 24.35 -33.95 7.39
N LEU A 75 25.45 -34.65 7.17
CA LEU A 75 26.68 -34.54 7.96
C LEU A 75 27.39 -33.22 7.64
N PRO A 76 28.16 -32.65 8.58
CA PRO A 76 28.84 -31.37 8.38
C PRO A 76 29.96 -31.43 7.33
N PHE A 77 30.54 -32.60 7.07
CA PHE A 77 31.53 -32.82 5.99
C PHE A 77 31.71 -34.31 5.70
N GLU A 78 32.25 -34.63 4.51
CA GLU A 78 32.29 -36.01 3.99
C GLU A 78 33.16 -36.96 4.83
N GLY A 79 34.21 -36.47 5.46
CA GLY A 79 35.12 -37.29 6.28
C GLY A 79 34.42 -38.05 7.42
N LEU A 80 33.23 -37.63 7.86
CA LEU A 80 32.44 -38.32 8.86
C LEU A 80 31.66 -39.53 8.30
N GLN A 81 31.57 -39.69 6.98
CA GLN A 81 30.87 -40.83 6.37
C GLN A 81 31.53 -42.18 6.69
N GLN A 82 32.79 -42.18 7.10
CA GLN A 82 33.53 -43.40 7.46
C GLN A 82 33.24 -43.89 8.89
N LEU A 83 32.57 -43.07 9.72
CA LEU A 83 32.25 -43.42 11.10
C LEU A 83 31.07 -44.41 11.14
N ASN A 84 30.82 -45.01 12.31
CA ASN A 84 29.62 -45.82 12.49
C ASN A 84 28.36 -44.92 12.60
N ASN A 85 27.20 -45.48 12.28
CA ASN A 85 25.93 -44.74 12.22
C ASN A 85 25.56 -44.05 13.54
N THR A 86 25.79 -44.72 14.68
CA THR A 86 25.50 -44.15 16.00
C THR A 86 26.37 -42.94 16.37
N ILE A 87 27.55 -42.80 15.76
CA ILE A 87 28.38 -41.60 15.91
C ILE A 87 28.00 -40.56 14.86
N LYS A 88 27.75 -40.95 13.60
CA LYS A 88 27.27 -40.05 12.54
C LYS A 88 26.05 -39.23 12.98
N GLU A 89 25.07 -39.89 13.58
CA GLU A 89 23.82 -39.27 14.04
C GLU A 89 24.02 -38.15 15.06
N LYS A 90 25.12 -38.18 15.85
CA LYS A 90 25.46 -37.11 16.80
C LYS A 90 25.91 -35.82 16.12
N PHE A 91 26.19 -35.87 14.83
CA PHE A 91 26.66 -34.74 14.03
C PHE A 91 25.60 -34.21 13.07
N ILE A 92 24.42 -34.82 13.01
CA ILE A 92 23.35 -34.40 12.10
C ILE A 92 22.52 -33.33 12.81
N PHE A 93 22.81 -32.08 12.48
CA PHE A 93 22.03 -30.91 12.89
C PHE A 93 21.30 -30.33 11.69
N PHE A 94 20.14 -29.73 11.93
CA PHE A 94 19.34 -29.16 10.84
C PHE A 94 20.09 -28.05 10.09
N GLU A 95 20.93 -27.29 10.81
CA GLU A 95 21.82 -26.27 10.26
C GLU A 95 22.75 -26.81 9.16
N ASN A 96 23.21 -28.06 9.25
CA ASN A 96 24.04 -28.66 8.19
C ASN A 96 23.24 -28.84 6.90
N SER A 97 21.97 -29.20 7.01
CA SER A 97 21.09 -29.35 5.85
C SER A 97 20.87 -28.00 5.17
N TYR A 98 20.65 -26.95 5.96
CA TYR A 98 20.57 -25.58 5.45
C TYR A 98 21.83 -25.16 4.70
N TYR A 99 23.00 -25.25 5.33
CA TYR A 99 24.25 -24.81 4.67
C TYR A 99 24.68 -25.71 3.53
N THR A 100 24.29 -26.99 3.52
CA THR A 100 24.45 -27.85 2.35
C THR A 100 23.64 -27.30 1.18
N ILE A 101 22.35 -26.99 1.36
CA ILE A 101 21.53 -26.39 0.31
C ILE A 101 22.10 -25.03 -0.15
N ARG A 102 22.59 -24.20 0.78
CA ARG A 102 23.26 -22.93 0.45
C ARG A 102 24.53 -23.15 -0.40
N CYS A 103 25.36 -24.14 -0.06
CA CYS A 103 26.54 -24.47 -0.85
C CYS A 103 26.17 -24.99 -2.23
N LEU A 104 25.19 -25.88 -2.32
CA LEU A 104 24.72 -26.44 -3.60
C LEU A 104 24.20 -25.33 -4.52
N GLU A 105 23.42 -24.39 -4.00
CA GLU A 105 22.96 -23.22 -4.77
C GLU A 105 24.15 -22.40 -5.29
N LEU A 106 25.04 -22.01 -4.38
CA LEU A 106 26.18 -21.16 -4.72
C LEU A 106 27.12 -21.83 -5.74
N LEU A 107 27.42 -23.11 -5.56
CA LEU A 107 28.25 -23.90 -6.48
C LEU A 107 27.54 -24.12 -7.82
N SER A 108 26.21 -24.32 -7.82
CA SER A 108 25.44 -24.42 -9.05
C SER A 108 25.58 -23.17 -9.90
N ASP A 109 25.48 -22.00 -9.27
CA ASP A 109 25.65 -20.72 -9.93
C ASP A 109 27.07 -20.57 -10.50
N ILE A 110 28.09 -20.80 -9.66
CA ILE A 110 29.50 -20.64 -10.04
C ILE A 110 29.87 -21.58 -11.19
N LEU A 111 29.38 -22.83 -11.16
CA LEU A 111 29.67 -23.86 -12.16
C LEU A 111 28.66 -23.86 -13.33
N SER A 112 27.65 -22.97 -13.30
CA SER A 112 26.59 -22.88 -14.30
C SER A 112 25.83 -24.20 -14.53
N LEU A 113 25.49 -24.90 -13.44
CA LEU A 113 24.85 -26.23 -13.49
C LEU A 113 23.32 -26.17 -13.53
N GLY A 114 22.71 -25.00 -13.33
CA GLY A 114 21.26 -24.82 -13.34
C GLY A 114 20.63 -24.94 -11.95
N SER A 115 19.44 -25.53 -11.85
CA SER A 115 18.71 -25.64 -10.58
C SER A 115 19.28 -26.75 -9.70
N ILE A 116 19.34 -26.52 -8.38
CA ILE A 116 19.73 -27.57 -7.42
C ILE A 116 18.72 -28.74 -7.38
N ILE A 117 17.50 -28.52 -7.89
CA ILE A 117 16.48 -29.57 -7.99
C ILE A 117 16.98 -30.71 -8.88
N ASP A 118 17.84 -30.43 -9.86
CA ASP A 118 18.32 -31.44 -10.82
C ASP A 118 19.59 -32.17 -10.32
N MET A 119 20.08 -31.81 -9.13
CA MET A 119 21.25 -32.45 -8.53
C MET A 119 20.94 -33.81 -7.92
N SER A 120 21.98 -34.64 -7.76
CA SER A 120 21.88 -36.07 -7.45
C SER A 120 21.70 -36.45 -5.98
N PHE A 121 21.28 -35.53 -5.10
CA PHE A 121 20.94 -35.87 -3.72
C PHE A 121 19.48 -36.32 -3.59
N ASN A 122 19.18 -37.13 -2.58
CA ASN A 122 17.85 -37.67 -2.33
C ASN A 122 16.93 -36.60 -1.72
N LYS A 123 16.23 -35.85 -2.57
CA LYS A 123 15.27 -34.80 -2.19
C LYS A 123 14.11 -35.31 -1.35
N GLU A 124 13.61 -36.51 -1.64
CA GLU A 124 12.50 -37.13 -0.90
C GLU A 124 12.92 -37.46 0.54
N ALA A 125 14.11 -38.03 0.72
CA ALA A 125 14.67 -38.27 2.04
C ALA A 125 14.81 -36.97 2.84
N LEU A 126 15.37 -35.91 2.22
CA LEU A 126 15.48 -34.61 2.87
C LEU A 126 14.10 -34.04 3.24
N PHE A 127 13.12 -34.10 2.33
CA PHE A 127 11.77 -33.62 2.61
C PHE A 127 11.13 -34.37 3.79
N ASN A 128 11.26 -35.70 3.85
CA ASN A 128 10.77 -36.50 4.96
C ASN A 128 11.48 -36.17 6.28
N TYR A 129 12.79 -35.93 6.24
CA TYR A 129 13.56 -35.44 7.39
C TYR A 129 12.98 -34.11 7.91
N LEU A 130 12.68 -33.16 7.03
CA LEU A 130 12.05 -31.90 7.41
C LEU A 130 10.68 -32.13 8.06
N GLN A 131 9.80 -32.89 7.40
CA GLN A 131 8.43 -33.14 7.87
C GLN A 131 8.37 -33.72 9.28
N SER A 132 9.36 -34.55 9.66
CA SER A 132 9.42 -35.17 10.99
C SER A 132 9.48 -34.18 12.17
N SER A 133 9.90 -32.93 11.91
CA SER A 133 10.14 -31.90 12.94
C SER A 133 9.31 -30.63 12.71
N ILE A 134 8.37 -30.65 11.75
CA ILE A 134 7.39 -29.59 11.57
C ILE A 134 6.30 -29.77 12.63
N ILE A 135 6.07 -28.73 13.43
CA ILE A 135 4.97 -28.67 14.38
C ILE A 135 3.88 -27.80 13.78
N GLU A 136 2.70 -28.38 13.58
CA GLU A 136 1.49 -27.65 13.18
C GLU A 136 0.43 -27.75 14.28
N THR A 137 0.06 -26.60 14.84
CA THR A 137 -1.05 -26.48 15.79
C THR A 137 -2.27 -25.88 15.08
N THR A 138 -3.33 -25.59 15.83
CA THR A 138 -4.50 -24.88 15.30
C THR A 138 -4.16 -23.46 14.84
N SER A 139 -3.16 -22.81 15.47
CA SER A 139 -2.82 -21.40 15.23
C SER A 139 -1.45 -21.16 14.59
N GLU A 140 -0.52 -22.12 14.69
CA GLU A 140 0.90 -21.90 14.39
C GLU A 140 1.52 -23.05 13.59
N ILE A 141 2.54 -22.71 12.79
CA ILE A 141 3.44 -23.66 12.13
C ILE A 141 4.87 -23.17 12.38
N TYR A 142 5.74 -24.08 12.83
CA TYR A 142 7.16 -23.82 13.03
C TYR A 142 7.97 -25.12 12.94
N TYR A 143 9.29 -24.99 12.86
CA TYR A 143 10.20 -26.13 12.83
C TYR A 143 10.93 -26.28 14.15
N GLN A 144 10.73 -27.40 14.85
CA GLN A 144 11.38 -27.68 16.13
C GLN A 144 12.13 -29.01 16.07
N PRO A 145 13.47 -29.00 15.92
CA PRO A 145 14.24 -30.23 15.97
C PRO A 145 14.32 -30.76 17.41
N SER A 146 14.53 -32.06 17.55
CA SER A 146 14.52 -32.77 18.84
C SER A 146 15.57 -32.30 19.87
N TYR A 147 16.62 -31.62 19.43
CA TYR A 147 17.73 -31.18 20.28
C TYR A 147 17.54 -29.79 20.91
N THR A 148 16.47 -29.06 20.60
CA THR A 148 16.22 -27.73 21.20
C THR A 148 14.75 -27.42 21.39
N SER A 149 14.46 -26.64 22.44
CA SER A 149 13.19 -25.97 22.68
C SER A 149 13.37 -24.46 22.87
N ASP A 150 14.58 -23.95 22.66
CA ASP A 150 14.90 -22.51 22.72
C ASP A 150 14.23 -21.79 21.55
N ILE A 151 13.42 -20.77 21.86
CA ILE A 151 12.54 -20.15 20.87
C ILE A 151 13.32 -19.45 19.76
N GLU A 152 14.46 -18.86 20.07
CA GLU A 152 15.30 -18.21 19.07
C GLU A 152 15.97 -19.22 18.13
N LEU A 153 16.39 -20.37 18.63
CA LEU A 153 16.82 -21.48 17.78
C LEU A 153 15.68 -22.08 16.96
N VAL A 154 14.46 -22.17 17.51
CA VAL A 154 13.28 -22.62 16.75
C VAL A 154 12.94 -21.63 15.63
N LEU A 155 13.03 -20.31 15.85
CA LEU A 155 12.88 -19.30 14.80
C LEU A 155 13.96 -19.43 13.71
N LYS A 156 15.23 -19.57 14.10
CA LYS A 156 16.35 -19.83 13.17
C LYS A 156 16.09 -21.06 12.29
N ASN A 157 15.69 -22.17 12.91
CA ASN A 157 15.40 -23.39 12.17
C ASN A 157 14.11 -23.29 11.34
N THR A 158 13.12 -22.51 11.78
CA THR A 158 11.92 -22.24 10.97
C THR A 158 12.29 -21.48 9.69
N TYR A 159 13.16 -20.48 9.77
CA TYR A 159 13.72 -19.83 8.59
C TYR A 159 14.46 -20.81 7.67
N PHE A 160 15.31 -21.68 8.23
CA PHE A 160 16.04 -22.69 7.48
C PHE A 160 15.10 -23.65 6.73
N MET A 161 14.05 -24.12 7.40
CA MET A 161 13.02 -24.99 6.80
C MET A 161 12.33 -24.30 5.63
N ILE A 162 11.85 -23.06 5.82
CA ILE A 162 11.18 -22.29 4.76
C ILE A 162 12.11 -22.12 3.56
N TYR A 163 13.35 -21.73 3.80
CA TYR A 163 14.34 -21.53 2.76
C TYR A 163 14.60 -22.82 1.96
N ILE A 164 14.84 -23.95 2.64
CA ILE A 164 15.07 -25.24 1.97
C ILE A 164 13.83 -25.62 1.14
N LEU A 165 12.63 -25.56 1.72
CA LEU A 165 11.39 -25.92 1.02
C LEU A 165 11.17 -25.04 -0.23
N GLN A 166 11.42 -23.74 -0.16
CA GLN A 166 11.32 -22.87 -1.32
C GLN A 166 12.36 -23.20 -2.40
N LYS A 167 13.62 -23.43 -2.02
CA LYS A 167 14.70 -23.76 -2.97
C LYS A 167 14.49 -25.10 -3.67
N LEU A 168 13.78 -26.03 -3.03
CA LEU A 168 13.41 -27.31 -3.63
C LEU A 168 12.05 -27.27 -4.34
N ASN A 169 11.36 -26.13 -4.35
CA ASN A 169 10.01 -25.98 -4.87
C ASN A 169 8.99 -26.94 -4.21
N LEU A 170 9.11 -27.10 -2.89
CA LEU A 170 8.28 -27.96 -2.03
C LEU A 170 7.54 -27.17 -0.92
N TYR A 171 7.52 -25.85 -1.00
CA TYR A 171 6.85 -25.01 0.00
C TYR A 171 5.33 -25.03 -0.18
N ASP A 172 4.62 -25.67 0.75
CA ASP A 172 3.15 -25.76 0.79
C ASP A 172 2.58 -25.49 2.20
N LEU A 173 3.28 -24.67 2.98
CA LEU A 173 2.90 -24.41 4.37
C LEU A 173 1.95 -23.20 4.51
N ASN A 174 1.08 -23.24 5.52
CA ASN A 174 0.17 -22.14 5.82
C ASN A 174 0.94 -20.93 6.37
N THR A 175 1.18 -19.97 5.47
CA THR A 175 1.92 -18.74 5.74
C THR A 175 1.30 -17.90 6.85
N LYS A 176 -0.03 -17.94 7.05
CA LYS A 176 -0.69 -17.22 8.15
C LYS A 176 -0.35 -17.82 9.51
N LYS A 177 -0.26 -19.15 9.62
CA LYS A 177 0.15 -19.82 10.85
C LYS A 177 1.61 -19.54 11.20
N ILE A 178 2.50 -19.47 10.20
CA ILE A 178 3.90 -19.05 10.40
C ILE A 178 3.95 -17.60 10.88
N GLN A 179 3.14 -16.70 10.28
CA GLN A 179 3.05 -15.31 10.72
C GLN A 179 2.59 -15.21 12.19
N ASN A 180 1.60 -16.01 12.60
CA ASN A 180 1.12 -16.03 13.98
C ASN A 180 2.22 -16.47 14.95
N PHE A 181 2.99 -17.51 14.59
CA PHE A 181 4.12 -17.96 15.39
C PHE A 181 5.13 -16.83 15.63
N ILE A 182 5.52 -16.09 14.57
CA ILE A 182 6.43 -14.96 14.71
C ILE A 182 5.85 -13.89 15.65
N LEU A 183 4.59 -13.49 15.45
CA LEU A 183 3.95 -12.43 16.24
C LEU A 183 3.83 -12.81 17.73
N ASN A 184 3.57 -14.09 18.03
CA ASN A 184 3.43 -14.56 19.41
C ASN A 184 4.77 -14.71 20.14
N HIS A 185 5.89 -14.76 19.41
CA HIS A 185 7.23 -15.03 19.96
C HIS A 185 8.27 -13.93 19.66
N LEU A 186 7.84 -12.80 19.10
CA LEU A 186 8.73 -11.68 18.80
C LEU A 186 9.30 -11.08 20.10
N ASN A 187 10.63 -11.11 20.23
CA ASN A 187 11.34 -10.70 21.44
C ASN A 187 12.33 -9.56 21.14
N TYR A 188 12.01 -8.35 21.61
CA TYR A 188 12.85 -7.16 21.43
C TYR A 188 14.04 -7.06 22.41
N GLU A 189 14.32 -8.11 23.18
CA GLU A 189 15.52 -8.21 24.02
C GLU A 189 16.63 -9.08 23.37
N ASN A 190 16.34 -9.73 22.23
CA ASN A 190 17.24 -10.68 21.58
C ASN A 190 17.34 -10.41 20.07
N ILE A 191 18.53 -10.02 19.60
CA ILE A 191 18.72 -9.62 18.20
C ILE A 191 18.59 -10.80 17.22
N MET A 192 18.88 -12.03 17.68
CA MET A 192 18.70 -13.24 16.87
C MET A 192 17.22 -13.48 16.57
N ASN A 193 16.35 -13.23 17.56
CA ASN A 193 14.90 -13.33 17.41
C ASN A 193 14.39 -12.34 16.35
N ILE A 194 14.76 -11.07 16.48
CA ILE A 194 14.38 -10.01 15.53
C ILE A 194 14.88 -10.35 14.13
N TYR A 195 16.16 -10.74 14.01
CA TYR A 195 16.76 -11.05 12.72
C TYR A 195 16.07 -12.20 12.01
N TYR A 196 15.87 -13.36 12.65
CA TYR A 196 15.20 -14.49 11.97
C TYR A 196 13.71 -14.23 11.74
N SER A 197 13.04 -13.45 12.59
CA SER A 197 11.68 -12.96 12.32
C SER A 197 11.64 -12.09 11.07
N TYR A 198 12.60 -11.16 10.92
CA TYR A 198 12.77 -10.33 9.72
C TYR A 198 13.03 -11.19 8.47
N LYS A 199 13.97 -12.15 8.55
CA LYS A 199 14.28 -13.04 7.41
C LYS A 199 13.10 -13.90 6.97
N ILE A 200 12.28 -14.38 7.90
CA ILE A 200 11.04 -15.09 7.56
C ILE A 200 10.03 -14.12 6.93
N SER A 201 9.90 -12.92 7.48
CA SER A 201 9.05 -11.87 6.91
C SER A 201 9.42 -11.56 5.46
N GLU A 202 10.71 -11.40 5.20
CA GLU A 202 11.25 -11.10 3.87
C GLU A 202 10.99 -12.25 2.90
N ILE A 203 11.38 -13.47 3.26
CA ILE A 203 11.33 -14.63 2.35
C ILE A 203 9.88 -15.07 2.02
N LEU A 204 8.93 -14.79 2.91
CA LEU A 204 7.50 -15.06 2.71
C LEU A 204 6.69 -13.82 2.31
N ASN A 205 7.34 -12.67 2.14
CA ASN A 205 6.70 -11.37 1.89
C ASN A 205 5.56 -11.06 2.87
N LEU A 206 5.81 -11.30 4.17
CA LEU A 206 4.89 -10.96 5.25
C LEU A 206 4.96 -9.45 5.50
N ASN A 207 3.79 -8.82 5.64
CA ASN A 207 3.70 -7.43 6.08
C ASN A 207 3.72 -7.37 7.63
N LEU A 208 4.86 -7.69 8.23
CA LEU A 208 5.08 -7.57 9.68
C LEU A 208 5.59 -6.17 10.02
N GLY A 209 4.88 -5.50 10.94
CA GLY A 209 5.37 -4.25 11.53
C GLY A 209 6.35 -4.57 12.67
N PHE A 210 7.62 -4.20 12.50
CA PHE A 210 8.62 -4.26 13.55
C PHE A 210 8.68 -2.94 14.29
N ASP A 211 8.83 -2.97 15.61
CA ASP A 211 9.03 -1.78 16.44
C ASP A 211 10.48 -1.31 16.27
N SER A 212 10.67 -0.39 15.33
CA SER A 212 11.95 0.23 14.97
C SER A 212 12.57 0.97 16.15
N GLU A 213 11.76 1.56 17.04
CA GLU A 213 12.24 2.22 18.26
C GLU A 213 12.88 1.21 19.22
N LYS A 214 12.16 0.13 19.56
CA LYS A 214 12.69 -0.93 20.44
C LYS A 214 13.91 -1.62 19.82
N THR A 215 13.89 -1.86 18.52
CA THR A 215 15.00 -2.50 17.81
C THR A 215 16.25 -1.61 17.85
N PHE A 216 16.10 -0.31 17.61
CA PHE A 216 17.19 0.66 17.72
C PHE A 216 17.79 0.71 19.14
N ILE A 217 16.94 0.76 20.17
CA ILE A 217 17.39 0.75 21.57
C ILE A 217 18.16 -0.54 21.88
N LEU A 218 17.66 -1.69 21.43
CA LEU A 218 18.34 -2.97 21.58
C LEU A 218 19.74 -2.93 20.95
N VAL A 219 19.84 -2.58 19.65
CA VAL A 219 21.11 -2.56 18.92
C VAL A 219 22.14 -1.70 19.64
N ASN A 220 21.77 -0.51 20.10
CA ASN A 220 22.66 0.36 20.86
C ASN A 220 23.08 -0.26 22.20
N SER A 221 22.17 -0.94 22.91
CA SER A 221 22.49 -1.61 24.17
C SER A 221 23.40 -2.84 24.02
N LEU A 222 23.38 -3.48 22.84
CA LEU A 222 24.20 -4.65 22.54
C LEU A 222 25.62 -4.27 22.11
N PHE A 223 25.83 -3.04 21.64
CA PHE A 223 27.12 -2.58 21.17
C PHE A 223 28.11 -2.39 22.32
N LEU A 224 29.26 -3.04 22.21
CA LEU A 224 30.38 -2.91 23.14
C LEU A 224 31.43 -1.98 22.54
N GLU A 225 31.47 -0.75 23.04
CA GLU A 225 32.33 0.29 22.47
C GLU A 225 33.82 -0.04 22.51
N ASP A 226 34.28 -0.72 23.57
CA ASP A 226 35.68 -1.11 23.75
C ASP A 226 36.13 -2.16 22.73
N LEU A 227 35.22 -3.06 22.33
CA LEU A 227 35.49 -4.16 21.41
C LEU A 227 35.08 -3.85 19.97
N LYS A 228 34.25 -2.82 19.78
CA LYS A 228 33.57 -2.51 18.51
C LYS A 228 32.77 -3.71 17.98
N GLU A 229 32.13 -4.45 18.88
CA GLU A 229 31.40 -5.69 18.61
C GLU A 229 30.02 -5.69 19.29
N PHE A 230 29.16 -6.64 18.94
CA PHE A 230 27.80 -6.77 19.49
C PHE A 230 27.63 -8.02 20.35
N LYS A 231 26.85 -7.90 21.43
CA LYS A 231 26.31 -9.05 22.19
C LYS A 231 25.04 -9.60 21.54
N ILE A 232 24.68 -10.85 21.84
CA ILE A 232 23.44 -11.46 21.35
C ILE A 232 22.18 -10.94 22.05
N SER A 233 22.26 -10.70 23.36
CA SER A 233 21.14 -10.18 24.16
C SER A 233 21.69 -9.37 25.33
N THR A 234 20.81 -8.58 25.96
CA THR A 234 21.14 -7.81 27.16
C THR A 234 21.55 -8.70 28.34
N ASN A 235 21.08 -9.94 28.36
CA ASN A 235 21.27 -10.91 29.44
C ASN A 235 22.44 -11.88 29.21
N LEU A 236 22.99 -11.96 27.99
CA LEU A 236 24.04 -12.92 27.62
C LEU A 236 25.27 -12.21 27.05
N ASN A 237 26.43 -12.43 27.68
CA ASN A 237 27.72 -11.92 27.22
C ASN A 237 28.36 -12.85 26.19
N LEU A 238 27.63 -13.18 25.12
CA LEU A 238 28.18 -13.92 23.98
C LEU A 238 28.39 -12.94 22.82
N ILE A 239 29.64 -12.86 22.34
CA ILE A 239 30.02 -12.06 21.18
C ILE A 239 30.14 -13.00 19.99
N ASN A 240 29.41 -12.72 18.93
CA ASN A 240 29.44 -13.46 17.67
C ASN A 240 29.42 -12.46 16.51
N GLN A 241 30.41 -12.54 15.63
CA GLN A 241 30.53 -11.63 14.47
C GLN A 241 29.35 -11.73 13.50
N GLU A 242 28.61 -12.86 13.48
CA GLU A 242 27.37 -12.96 12.71
C GLU A 242 26.35 -11.90 13.12
N ILE A 243 26.35 -11.47 14.38
CA ILE A 243 25.42 -10.43 14.87
C ILE A 243 25.68 -9.10 14.16
N PHE A 244 26.95 -8.73 13.99
CA PHE A 244 27.31 -7.54 13.24
C PHE A 244 26.79 -7.61 11.80
N LEU A 245 26.92 -8.78 11.15
CA LEU A 245 26.41 -9.00 9.80
C LEU A 245 24.87 -8.90 9.75
N TRP A 246 24.16 -9.48 10.73
CA TRP A 246 22.71 -9.38 10.83
C TRP A 246 22.24 -7.92 10.95
N ILE A 247 22.90 -7.14 11.81
CA ILE A 247 22.59 -5.73 12.01
C ILE A 247 22.85 -4.93 10.73
N ILE A 248 23.97 -5.16 10.04
CA ILE A 248 24.25 -4.52 8.75
C ILE A 248 23.21 -4.89 7.70
N GLU A 249 22.85 -6.17 7.61
CA GLU A 249 21.87 -6.64 6.63
C GLU A 249 20.51 -5.98 6.86
N MET A 250 20.02 -5.96 8.09
CA MET A 250 18.78 -5.25 8.45
C MET A 250 18.92 -3.74 8.21
N ALA A 251 20.04 -3.12 8.56
CA ALA A 251 20.27 -1.69 8.34
C ALA A 251 20.28 -1.31 6.85
N LYS A 252 20.71 -2.22 5.98
CA LYS A 252 20.83 -1.96 4.54
C LYS A 252 19.54 -2.28 3.78
N TYR A 253 18.84 -3.35 4.16
CA TYR A 253 17.76 -3.91 3.35
C TYR A 253 16.38 -3.86 3.99
N SER A 254 16.27 -3.55 5.30
CA SER A 254 14.94 -3.41 5.89
C SER A 254 14.19 -2.22 5.26
N PRO A 255 12.87 -2.37 4.99
CA PRO A 255 12.08 -1.32 4.36
C PRO A 255 12.11 0.00 5.14
N LEU A 256 12.08 1.12 4.41
CA LEU A 256 11.90 2.44 5.00
C LEU A 256 10.45 2.65 5.46
N GLU A 257 10.30 2.97 6.74
CA GLU A 257 9.12 3.60 7.33
C GLU A 257 9.21 5.10 7.08
N ILE A 258 8.17 5.71 6.51
CA ILE A 258 8.18 7.13 6.17
C ILE A 258 6.94 7.80 6.75
N GLU A 259 7.19 8.83 7.53
CA GLU A 259 6.21 9.79 8.02
C GLU A 259 6.33 11.05 7.14
N CYS A 260 5.26 11.41 6.45
CA CYS A 260 5.21 12.58 5.59
C CYS A 260 4.02 13.44 6.02
N ASP A 261 4.28 14.70 6.35
CA ASP A 261 3.29 15.67 6.78
C ASP A 261 3.35 16.90 5.87
N TYR A 262 2.19 17.35 5.39
CA TYR A 262 2.04 18.53 4.54
C TYR A 262 0.59 19.02 4.55
N GLN A 263 0.36 20.27 4.15
CA GLN A 263 -1.01 20.77 4.01
C GLN A 263 -1.61 20.30 2.69
N GLU A 264 -2.59 19.39 2.77
CA GLU A 264 -3.34 18.91 1.60
C GLU A 264 -4.21 20.00 0.98
N HIS A 265 -4.67 20.98 1.76
CA HIS A 265 -5.45 22.13 1.30
C HIS A 265 -4.71 23.43 1.59
N ILE A 266 -4.48 24.25 0.57
CA ILE A 266 -3.77 25.51 0.73
C ILE A 266 -4.28 26.59 -0.24
N MET A 267 -4.40 27.82 0.27
CA MET A 267 -4.70 28.97 -0.58
C MET A 267 -3.53 29.30 -1.50
N LEU A 268 -3.81 29.63 -2.76
CA LEU A 268 -2.80 30.15 -3.67
C LEU A 268 -2.12 31.40 -3.06
N GLY A 269 -0.81 31.53 -3.28
CA GLY A 269 0.01 32.60 -2.76
C GLY A 269 0.40 32.44 -1.31
N LYS A 270 0.33 31.21 -0.79
CA LYS A 270 0.86 30.80 0.51
C LYS A 270 2.06 29.88 0.32
N VAL A 271 2.84 29.72 1.39
CA VAL A 271 3.94 28.77 1.46
C VAL A 271 3.38 27.45 2.00
N ASN A 272 3.55 26.37 1.25
CA ASN A 272 3.36 25.02 1.78
C ASN A 272 4.69 24.49 2.29
N THR A 273 4.64 23.61 3.27
CA THR A 273 5.82 22.95 3.81
C THR A 273 5.55 21.47 3.88
N ILE A 274 6.40 20.69 3.21
CA ILE A 274 6.44 19.25 3.33
C ILE A 274 7.52 18.90 4.37
N ARG A 275 7.12 18.15 5.38
CA ARG A 275 8.02 17.57 6.38
C ARG A 275 8.04 16.06 6.20
N LEU A 276 9.22 15.50 6.24
CA LEU A 276 9.44 14.09 6.01
C LEU A 276 10.42 13.56 7.05
N LYS A 277 10.05 12.47 7.71
CA LYS A 277 10.91 11.71 8.60
C LYS A 277 10.85 10.26 8.17
N PHE A 278 11.99 9.59 8.14
CA PHE A 278 12.00 8.18 7.81
C PHE A 278 13.13 7.46 8.53
N GLN A 279 12.92 6.18 8.69
CA GLN A 279 13.79 5.27 9.40
C GLN A 279 13.62 3.87 8.83
N ASN A 280 14.52 2.97 9.16
CA ASN A 280 14.26 1.55 9.03
C ASN A 280 14.40 0.86 10.39
N MET A 281 14.45 -0.47 10.39
CA MET A 281 14.51 -1.23 11.64
C MET A 281 15.74 -0.91 12.51
N ILE A 282 16.82 -0.40 11.90
CA ILE A 282 18.12 -0.18 12.57
C ILE A 282 18.56 1.28 12.53
N LEU A 283 18.34 1.98 11.43
CA LEU A 283 18.82 3.33 11.18
C LEU A 283 17.70 4.35 11.33
N LYS A 284 17.92 5.32 12.21
CA LYS A 284 17.12 6.55 12.30
C LYS A 284 17.80 7.75 11.64
N GLU A 285 19.09 7.62 11.37
CA GLU A 285 19.91 8.67 10.79
C GLU A 285 20.59 8.11 9.54
N PHE A 286 20.52 8.89 8.47
CA PHE A 286 21.15 8.59 7.21
C PHE A 286 22.17 9.70 6.94
N GLY A 287 23.39 9.34 6.54
CA GLY A 287 24.44 10.31 6.27
C GLY A 287 24.30 10.96 4.89
N ASP A 288 25.34 11.69 4.47
CA ASP A 288 25.42 12.49 3.23
C ASP A 288 25.18 11.71 1.92
N TYR A 289 25.02 10.39 2.00
CA TYR A 289 24.70 9.53 0.87
C TYR A 289 23.20 9.50 0.53
N ILE A 290 22.36 10.22 1.28
CA ILE A 290 20.93 10.34 1.02
C ILE A 290 20.59 11.62 0.25
N THR A 291 19.66 11.52 -0.68
CA THR A 291 19.12 12.68 -1.41
C THR A 291 17.62 12.53 -1.48
N ILE A 292 16.91 13.62 -1.19
CA ILE A 292 15.45 13.64 -1.18
C ILE A 292 14.98 14.79 -2.05
N THR A 293 14.12 14.47 -3.01
CA THR A 293 13.58 15.44 -3.95
C THR A 293 12.07 15.45 -3.92
N TYR A 294 11.48 16.62 -4.15
CA TYR A 294 10.10 16.77 -4.58
C TYR A 294 10.12 17.09 -6.07
N GLU A 295 9.46 16.27 -6.87
CA GLU A 295 9.40 16.40 -8.32
C GLU A 295 7.96 16.67 -8.75
N ASN A 296 7.74 17.79 -9.45
CA ASN A 296 6.45 18.20 -9.97
C ASN A 296 6.63 18.91 -11.31
N GLU A 297 5.74 18.67 -12.28
CA GLU A 297 5.85 19.29 -13.61
C GLU A 297 5.64 20.81 -13.60
N GLN A 298 4.92 21.33 -12.61
CA GLN A 298 4.60 22.76 -12.48
C GLN A 298 5.67 23.55 -11.70
N MET A 299 6.49 22.88 -10.86
CA MET A 299 7.44 23.50 -9.92
C MET A 299 8.88 22.97 -10.04
N ASP A 300 9.17 22.17 -11.07
CA ASP A 300 10.42 21.46 -11.28
C ASP A 300 10.82 20.55 -10.10
N THR A 301 12.11 20.18 -10.02
CA THR A 301 12.69 19.39 -8.93
C THR A 301 13.22 20.30 -7.83
N GLN A 302 12.76 20.06 -6.60
CA GLN A 302 13.21 20.75 -5.39
C GLN A 302 13.84 19.76 -4.42
N TYR A 303 14.81 20.21 -3.63
CA TYR A 303 15.57 19.37 -2.71
C TYR A 303 15.15 19.67 -1.27
N PHE A 304 15.00 18.61 -0.47
CA PHE A 304 14.74 18.79 0.96
C PHE A 304 16.03 19.15 1.70
N GLU A 305 15.88 19.93 2.77
CA GLU A 305 16.94 20.28 3.70
C GLU A 305 16.81 19.47 4.98
N GLU A 306 17.92 18.85 5.42
CA GLU A 306 17.98 18.17 6.71
C GLU A 306 17.89 19.18 7.86
N GLN A 307 17.05 18.87 8.84
CA GLN A 307 16.82 19.67 10.03
C GLN A 307 17.60 19.12 11.24
N PHE A 308 17.70 19.91 12.32
CA PHE A 308 18.43 19.52 13.53
C PHE A 308 17.89 18.25 14.21
N ASP A 309 16.59 17.97 14.07
CA ASP A 309 15.91 16.79 14.62
C ASP A 309 15.97 15.58 13.68
N LYS A 310 16.80 15.65 12.63
CA LYS A 310 16.97 14.62 11.59
C LYS A 310 15.73 14.40 10.73
N SER A 311 14.74 15.28 10.80
CA SER A 311 13.69 15.38 9.79
C SER A 311 14.20 16.13 8.56
N TYR A 312 13.46 16.03 7.47
CA TYR A 312 13.74 16.70 6.20
C TYR A 312 12.58 17.61 5.89
N GLN A 313 12.89 18.87 5.55
CA GLN A 313 11.88 19.86 5.27
C GLN A 313 12.10 20.48 3.89
N LEU A 314 11.00 20.70 3.19
CA LEU A 314 10.96 21.51 1.98
C LEU A 314 9.81 22.52 2.11
N SER A 315 10.12 23.80 2.03
CA SER A 315 9.13 24.88 2.01
C SER A 315 9.14 25.56 0.66
N PHE A 316 7.99 25.65 -0.01
CA PHE A 316 7.86 26.31 -1.31
C PHE A 316 6.62 27.20 -1.36
N TYR A 317 6.77 28.31 -2.08
CA TYR A 317 5.68 29.25 -2.34
C TYR A 317 4.85 28.77 -3.52
N ILE A 318 3.52 28.66 -3.34
CA ILE A 318 2.60 28.34 -4.44
C ILE A 318 2.14 29.64 -5.08
N PRO A 319 2.54 29.96 -6.33
CA PRO A 319 2.16 31.21 -6.97
C PRO A 319 0.65 31.32 -7.21
N LYS A 320 0.14 32.56 -7.27
CA LYS A 320 -1.25 32.84 -7.65
C LYS A 320 -1.44 32.82 -9.15
N ASP A 321 -1.09 31.69 -9.76
CA ASP A 321 -1.13 31.45 -11.20
C ASP A 321 -2.11 30.29 -11.50
N PRO A 322 -2.98 30.42 -12.53
CA PRO A 322 -3.89 29.36 -12.94
C PRO A 322 -3.25 27.98 -13.16
N GLN A 323 -1.98 27.90 -13.54
CA GLN A 323 -1.31 26.62 -13.76
C GLN A 323 -1.20 25.75 -12.50
N PHE A 324 -1.34 26.35 -11.31
CA PHE A 324 -1.31 25.65 -10.02
C PHE A 324 -2.70 25.31 -9.48
N PHE A 325 -3.77 25.63 -10.22
CA PHE A 325 -5.16 25.42 -9.83
C PHE A 325 -5.82 24.34 -10.71
N PRO A 326 -6.69 23.47 -10.17
CA PRO A 326 -7.15 23.39 -8.79
C PRO A 326 -6.22 22.59 -7.88
N SER A 327 -5.18 21.94 -8.40
CA SER A 327 -4.29 21.10 -7.61
C SER A 327 -2.87 21.02 -8.17
N ILE A 328 -1.95 20.63 -7.29
CA ILE A 328 -0.55 20.34 -7.59
C ILE A 328 -0.28 18.87 -7.27
N ASP A 329 0.06 18.08 -8.28
CA ASP A 329 0.38 16.66 -8.15
C ASP A 329 1.90 16.48 -8.26
N GLY A 330 2.56 16.08 -7.18
CA GLY A 330 4.00 15.86 -7.13
C GLY A 330 4.39 14.52 -6.54
N LYS A 331 5.69 14.24 -6.57
CA LYS A 331 6.28 13.00 -6.03
C LYS A 331 7.46 13.33 -5.16
N VAL A 332 7.48 12.80 -3.94
CA VAL A 332 8.69 12.77 -3.12
C VAL A 332 9.47 11.51 -3.43
N LYS A 333 10.75 11.65 -3.75
CA LYS A 333 11.65 10.54 -4.06
C LYS A 333 12.84 10.54 -3.11
N ILE A 334 13.16 9.36 -2.59
CA ILE A 334 14.27 9.13 -1.67
C ILE A 334 15.31 8.26 -2.38
N TYR A 335 16.52 8.80 -2.51
CA TYR A 335 17.67 8.15 -3.13
C TYR A 335 18.75 7.85 -2.10
N ILE A 336 19.28 6.63 -2.11
CA ILE A 336 20.42 6.21 -1.30
C ILE A 336 21.56 5.85 -2.26
N ASN A 337 22.71 6.54 -2.16
CA ASN A 337 23.82 6.42 -3.11
C ASN A 337 23.38 6.61 -4.58
N GLY A 338 22.42 7.52 -4.82
CA GLY A 338 21.86 7.78 -6.15
C GLY A 338 20.88 6.72 -6.67
N ILE A 339 20.59 5.66 -5.90
CA ILE A 339 19.60 4.64 -6.26
C ILE A 339 18.27 5.02 -5.63
N LEU A 340 17.20 5.07 -6.44
CA LEU A 340 15.85 5.31 -5.94
C LEU A 340 15.39 4.15 -5.05
N ILE A 341 15.08 4.44 -3.79
CA ILE A 341 14.62 3.44 -2.80
C ILE A 341 13.11 3.58 -2.55
N LYS A 342 12.58 4.80 -2.57
CA LYS A 342 11.15 5.04 -2.36
C LYS A 342 10.63 6.23 -3.15
N GLU A 343 9.35 6.12 -3.55
CA GLU A 343 8.54 7.19 -4.11
C GLU A 343 7.23 7.31 -3.32
N LEU A 344 6.82 8.54 -3.00
CA LEU A 344 5.55 8.90 -2.37
C LEU A 344 4.84 9.92 -3.24
N ARG A 345 3.54 9.71 -3.52
CA ARG A 345 2.74 10.69 -4.25
C ARG A 345 2.15 11.71 -3.27
N ILE A 346 2.25 12.99 -3.62
CA ILE A 346 1.69 14.11 -2.88
C ILE A 346 0.70 14.83 -3.79
N ASN A 347 -0.50 15.09 -3.28
CA ASN A 347 -1.52 15.87 -3.97
C ASN A 347 -1.94 17.03 -3.06
N ILE A 348 -1.75 18.25 -3.55
CA ILE A 348 -2.13 19.47 -2.83
C ILE A 348 -3.29 20.10 -3.58
N GLN A 349 -4.45 20.17 -2.95
CA GLN A 349 -5.59 20.93 -3.40
C GLN A 349 -5.35 22.42 -3.11
N THR A 350 -5.54 23.24 -4.13
CA THR A 350 -5.34 24.68 -4.05
C THR A 350 -6.65 25.43 -4.09
N GLU A 351 -6.73 26.47 -3.28
CA GLU A 351 -7.93 27.30 -3.15
C GLU A 351 -7.68 28.74 -3.56
N LEU A 352 -8.73 29.37 -4.05
CA LEU A 352 -8.76 30.78 -4.43
C LEU A 352 -9.54 31.57 -3.40
N ASP A 353 -8.94 32.64 -2.88
CA ASP A 353 -9.67 33.64 -2.12
C ASP A 353 -10.43 34.57 -3.08
N GLN A 354 -11.71 34.25 -3.28
CA GLN A 354 -12.62 34.95 -4.17
C GLN A 354 -13.89 35.35 -3.40
N THR A 355 -14.26 36.62 -3.53
CA THR A 355 -15.54 37.13 -3.00
C THR A 355 -16.51 37.32 -4.15
N ILE A 356 -17.71 36.75 -4.02
CA ILE A 356 -18.82 36.91 -4.96
C ILE A 356 -19.97 37.54 -4.19
N LEU A 357 -20.32 38.78 -4.52
CA LEU A 357 -21.49 39.46 -3.98
C LEU A 357 -22.58 39.50 -5.03
N GLU A 358 -23.70 38.87 -4.74
CA GLU A 358 -24.86 38.76 -5.61
C GLU A 358 -25.97 39.72 -5.16
N ARG A 359 -26.63 40.37 -6.12
CA ARG A 359 -27.89 41.09 -5.91
C ARG A 359 -28.86 40.77 -7.03
N ILE A 360 -30.09 40.42 -6.65
CA ILE A 360 -31.14 40.06 -7.59
C ILE A 360 -32.37 40.92 -7.28
N ASN A 361 -32.89 41.58 -8.31
CA ASN A 361 -34.15 42.31 -8.24
C ASN A 361 -35.10 41.80 -9.31
N LYS A 362 -36.35 41.52 -8.93
CA LYS A 362 -37.37 40.92 -9.79
C LYS A 362 -38.58 41.85 -9.82
N VAL A 363 -38.92 42.38 -10.99
CA VAL A 363 -40.02 43.32 -11.18
C VAL A 363 -40.88 42.90 -12.36
N ASN A 364 -42.08 42.39 -12.08
CA ASN A 364 -43.04 41.88 -13.06
C ASN A 364 -42.42 40.83 -14.01
N THR A 365 -42.07 41.24 -15.22
CA THR A 365 -41.50 40.39 -16.28
C THR A 365 -39.99 40.55 -16.41
N LYS A 366 -39.40 41.50 -15.69
CA LYS A 366 -37.98 41.82 -15.73
C LYS A 366 -37.27 41.24 -14.52
N ILE A 367 -36.07 40.71 -14.77
CA ILE A 367 -35.10 40.35 -13.74
C ILE A 367 -33.82 41.14 -13.96
N PHE A 368 -33.29 41.68 -12.88
CA PHE A 368 -32.01 42.36 -12.82
C PHE A 368 -31.09 41.51 -11.94
N ILE A 369 -29.98 41.08 -12.49
CA ILE A 369 -28.99 40.24 -11.81
C ILE A 369 -27.67 40.99 -11.82
N GLU A 370 -27.11 41.20 -10.63
CA GLU A 370 -25.86 41.90 -10.40
C GLU A 370 -24.88 40.99 -9.67
N PHE A 371 -23.65 40.91 -10.17
CA PHE A 371 -22.53 40.28 -9.48
C PHE A 371 -21.37 41.24 -9.33
N ASN A 372 -20.85 41.38 -8.11
CA ASN A 372 -19.55 41.97 -7.84
C ASN A 372 -18.58 40.87 -7.47
N ILE A 373 -17.61 40.60 -8.33
CA ILE A 373 -16.63 39.54 -8.12
C ILE A 373 -15.25 40.17 -7.93
N SER A 374 -14.58 39.80 -6.85
CA SER A 374 -13.20 40.20 -6.57
C SER A 374 -12.35 39.01 -6.17
N ARG A 375 -11.05 39.06 -6.50
CA ARG A 375 -10.10 37.99 -6.18
C ARG A 375 -8.88 38.56 -5.47
N LEU A 376 -8.47 37.94 -4.38
CA LEU A 376 -7.27 38.32 -3.66
C LEU A 376 -6.04 37.68 -4.33
N ILE A 377 -5.46 38.37 -5.31
CA ILE A 377 -4.27 37.88 -6.04
C ILE A 377 -2.95 38.28 -5.33
N THR A 378 -2.95 39.36 -4.55
CA THR A 378 -1.80 39.77 -3.72
C THR A 378 -2.25 40.00 -2.27
N SER A 379 -1.78 41.07 -1.63
CA SER A 379 -2.35 41.64 -0.40
C SER A 379 -3.60 42.48 -0.65
N GLU A 380 -3.99 42.70 -1.92
CA GLU A 380 -5.16 43.49 -2.31
C GLU A 380 -6.09 42.70 -3.25
N TYR A 381 -7.39 43.01 -3.14
CA TYR A 381 -8.40 42.48 -4.06
C TYR A 381 -8.23 43.13 -5.44
N GLN A 382 -8.30 42.30 -6.48
CA GLN A 382 -8.19 42.70 -7.87
C GLN A 382 -9.44 42.32 -8.66
N SER A 383 -9.68 43.07 -9.73
CA SER A 383 -10.69 42.77 -10.74
C SER A 383 -10.35 41.57 -11.60
N LEU A 384 -11.37 40.94 -12.18
CA LEU A 384 -11.25 39.84 -13.12
C LEU A 384 -11.19 40.39 -14.56
N ASN A 385 -10.01 40.87 -14.96
CA ASN A 385 -9.84 41.56 -16.25
C ASN A 385 -10.16 40.67 -17.46
N ASN A 386 -9.83 39.38 -17.40
CA ASN A 386 -10.05 38.41 -18.48
C ASN A 386 -11.15 37.39 -18.16
N SER A 387 -12.23 37.82 -17.51
CA SER A 387 -13.41 36.98 -17.27
C SER A 387 -14.62 37.38 -18.10
N SER A 388 -15.52 36.42 -18.30
CA SER A 388 -16.88 36.63 -18.78
C SER A 388 -17.87 35.95 -17.83
N LEU A 389 -19.06 36.54 -17.74
CA LEU A 389 -20.17 35.97 -16.99
C LEU A 389 -21.33 35.80 -17.95
N LYS A 390 -21.93 34.61 -17.96
CA LYS A 390 -23.09 34.29 -18.80
C LYS A 390 -24.20 33.65 -17.98
N ALA A 391 -25.45 33.89 -18.38
CA ALA A 391 -26.62 33.22 -17.88
C ALA A 391 -27.13 32.22 -18.93
N GLU A 392 -27.19 30.94 -18.59
CA GLU A 392 -27.96 29.94 -19.31
C GLU A 392 -29.41 30.00 -18.80
N ILE A 393 -30.34 30.38 -19.66
CA ILE A 393 -31.74 30.64 -19.29
C ILE A 393 -32.58 29.45 -19.70
N TYR A 394 -33.25 28.84 -18.73
CA TYR A 394 -34.13 27.70 -18.94
C TYR A 394 -35.58 28.12 -18.73
N TYR A 395 -36.47 27.73 -19.63
CA TYR A 395 -37.92 27.82 -19.46
C TYR A 395 -38.49 26.42 -19.34
N GLN A 396 -39.18 26.10 -18.25
CA GLN A 396 -39.72 24.75 -18.00
C GLN A 396 -38.67 23.63 -18.21
N ASN A 397 -37.46 23.84 -17.70
CA ASN A 397 -36.29 22.94 -17.83
C ASN A 397 -35.72 22.78 -19.25
N HIS A 398 -36.14 23.60 -20.21
CA HIS A 398 -35.55 23.66 -21.54
C HIS A 398 -34.69 24.91 -21.69
N LEU A 399 -33.42 24.74 -22.07
CA LEU A 399 -32.54 25.87 -22.40
C LEU A 399 -33.12 26.64 -23.57
N ILE A 400 -33.43 27.92 -23.35
CA ILE A 400 -34.00 28.81 -24.38
C ILE A 400 -32.96 29.75 -24.95
N GLU A 401 -32.03 30.25 -24.13
CA GLU A 401 -31.03 31.23 -24.54
C GLU A 401 -29.82 31.21 -23.62
N THR A 402 -28.70 31.75 -24.10
CA THR A 402 -27.52 32.07 -23.28
C THR A 402 -27.17 33.53 -23.50
N VAL A 403 -27.13 34.31 -22.43
CA VAL A 403 -26.92 35.76 -22.49
C VAL A 403 -25.69 36.14 -21.68
N GLU A 404 -24.83 36.98 -22.23
CA GLU A 404 -23.67 37.53 -21.52
C GLU A 404 -24.07 38.75 -20.68
N PHE A 405 -23.45 38.89 -19.51
CA PHE A 405 -23.61 40.08 -18.68
C PHE A 405 -22.82 41.25 -19.25
N GLU A 406 -23.36 42.46 -19.10
CA GLU A 406 -22.58 43.68 -19.25
C GLU A 406 -21.49 43.72 -18.17
N LYS A 407 -20.27 44.09 -18.54
CA LYS A 407 -19.09 44.01 -17.68
C LYS A 407 -18.46 45.38 -17.49
N ASP A 408 -18.31 45.78 -16.24
CA ASP A 408 -17.53 46.94 -15.82
C ASP A 408 -16.37 46.54 -14.90
N VAL A 409 -15.18 47.00 -15.24
CA VAL A 409 -13.94 46.68 -14.50
C VAL A 409 -13.59 47.84 -13.59
N CYS A 410 -13.67 47.62 -12.27
CA CYS A 410 -13.18 48.54 -11.25
C CYS A 410 -11.76 48.14 -10.81
N SER A 411 -11.11 48.94 -9.96
CA SER A 411 -9.74 48.64 -9.50
C SER A 411 -9.64 47.36 -8.65
N ASN A 412 -10.68 47.09 -7.85
CA ASN A 412 -10.68 46.04 -6.84
C ASN A 412 -11.77 44.96 -7.02
N TYR A 413 -12.66 45.11 -8.02
CA TYR A 413 -13.69 44.14 -8.36
C TYR A 413 -14.11 44.30 -9.83
N THR A 414 -14.81 43.30 -10.35
CA THR A 414 -15.52 43.37 -11.63
C THR A 414 -17.01 43.30 -11.35
N PHE A 415 -17.75 44.27 -11.87
CA PHE A 415 -19.19 44.32 -11.83
C PHE A 415 -19.75 43.69 -13.10
N PHE A 416 -20.76 42.84 -12.92
CA PHE A 416 -21.51 42.22 -13.99
C PHE A 416 -22.99 42.55 -13.80
N LEU A 417 -23.64 43.04 -14.85
CA LEU A 417 -25.06 43.38 -14.86
C LEU A 417 -25.78 42.65 -15.99
N LEU A 418 -26.91 42.03 -15.67
CA LEU A 418 -27.84 41.49 -16.65
C LEU A 418 -29.24 42.01 -16.35
N GLU A 419 -29.83 42.73 -17.31
CA GLU A 419 -31.27 42.99 -17.36
C GLU A 419 -31.89 42.04 -18.39
N TYR A 420 -32.80 41.20 -17.95
CA TYR A 420 -33.50 40.25 -18.83
C TYR A 420 -35.01 40.39 -18.69
N ASN A 421 -35.71 40.48 -19.83
CA ASN A 421 -37.16 40.62 -19.89
C ASN A 421 -37.81 39.33 -20.42
N CYS A 422 -38.49 38.60 -19.55
CA CYS A 422 -39.21 37.39 -19.89
C CYS A 422 -40.46 37.72 -20.73
N SER A 423 -40.49 37.24 -21.97
CA SER A 423 -41.59 37.52 -22.91
C SER A 423 -42.84 36.66 -22.70
N ILE A 424 -42.77 35.63 -21.86
CA ILE A 424 -43.81 34.61 -21.68
C ILE A 424 -44.02 34.39 -20.17
N GLU A 425 -45.25 34.09 -19.75
CA GLU A 425 -45.52 33.65 -18.38
C GLU A 425 -44.97 32.25 -18.12
N GLY A 426 -44.56 32.02 -16.89
CA GLY A 426 -44.12 30.71 -16.42
C GLY A 426 -42.84 30.78 -15.61
N PHE A 427 -42.21 29.62 -15.44
CA PHE A 427 -41.03 29.45 -14.61
C PHE A 427 -39.76 29.46 -15.45
N PHE A 428 -38.88 30.40 -15.12
CA PHE A 428 -37.54 30.54 -15.65
C PHE A 428 -36.50 30.14 -14.60
N GLU A 429 -35.40 29.56 -15.03
CA GLU A 429 -34.22 29.28 -14.22
C GLU A 429 -33.00 29.86 -14.92
N PHE A 430 -32.21 30.66 -14.22
CA PHE A 430 -31.01 31.30 -14.73
C PHE A 430 -29.81 30.65 -14.06
N LYS A 431 -29.03 29.88 -14.83
CA LYS A 431 -27.79 29.28 -14.36
C LYS A 431 -26.62 30.17 -14.74
N ILE A 432 -25.91 30.69 -13.75
CA ILE A 432 -24.89 31.72 -13.94
C ILE A 432 -23.51 31.08 -13.93
N ILE A 433 -22.77 31.25 -15.03
CA ILE A 433 -21.47 30.60 -15.26
C ILE A 433 -20.39 31.66 -15.44
N LEU A 434 -19.40 31.66 -14.54
CA LEU A 434 -18.19 32.47 -14.62
C LEU A 434 -17.12 31.72 -15.40
N THR A 435 -16.61 32.31 -16.48
CA THR A 435 -15.46 31.77 -17.21
C THR A 435 -14.28 32.72 -17.07
N ASP A 436 -13.13 32.21 -16.66
CA ASP A 436 -11.89 32.98 -16.58
C ASP A 436 -10.66 32.06 -16.66
N ASN A 437 -9.46 32.62 -16.44
CA ASN A 437 -8.23 31.85 -16.53
C ASN A 437 -8.13 30.69 -15.51
N PHE A 438 -8.78 30.77 -14.35
CA PHE A 438 -8.77 29.72 -13.33
C PHE A 438 -9.91 28.72 -13.54
N TYR A 439 -11.01 29.16 -14.15
CA TYR A 439 -12.17 28.35 -14.51
C TYR A 439 -12.42 28.40 -16.02
N PRO A 440 -11.52 27.88 -16.86
CA PRO A 440 -11.66 27.98 -18.32
C PRO A 440 -12.85 27.18 -18.86
N SER A 441 -13.27 26.13 -18.14
CA SER A 441 -14.46 25.33 -18.47
C SER A 441 -15.77 25.92 -17.92
N GLY A 442 -15.69 27.03 -17.18
CA GLY A 442 -16.82 27.65 -16.49
C GLY A 442 -17.03 27.14 -15.06
N LEU A 443 -17.23 28.06 -14.13
CA LEU A 443 -17.66 27.84 -12.76
C LEU A 443 -19.13 28.23 -12.62
N ASP A 444 -19.97 27.30 -12.17
CA ASP A 444 -21.34 27.62 -11.76
C ASP A 444 -21.30 28.40 -10.44
N ILE A 445 -21.70 29.66 -10.48
CA ILE A 445 -21.65 30.55 -9.30
C ILE A 445 -23.03 30.76 -8.66
N SER A 446 -24.14 30.53 -9.38
CA SER A 446 -25.50 30.71 -8.86
C SER A 446 -26.54 30.10 -9.80
N THR A 447 -27.65 29.64 -9.23
CA THR A 447 -28.86 29.22 -9.97
C THR A 447 -30.07 29.97 -9.43
N ILE A 448 -30.71 30.78 -10.28
CA ILE A 448 -31.72 31.75 -9.86
C ILE A 448 -33.09 31.38 -10.48
N PRO A 449 -34.08 30.97 -9.67
CA PRO A 449 -35.44 30.73 -10.16
C PRO A 449 -36.24 32.04 -10.28
N PHE A 450 -37.08 32.18 -11.31
CA PHE A 450 -37.95 33.35 -11.51
C PHE A 450 -39.32 32.95 -12.11
N GLU A 451 -40.40 33.20 -11.38
CA GLU A 451 -41.77 32.98 -11.87
C GLU A 451 -42.36 34.30 -12.39
N VAL A 452 -42.79 34.31 -13.65
CA VAL A 452 -43.33 35.50 -14.32
C VAL A 452 -44.84 35.37 -14.47
N LYS A 453 -45.56 36.42 -14.04
CA LYS A 453 -47.01 36.59 -14.20
C LYS A 453 -47.28 37.99 -14.76
N PHE A 454 -47.97 38.11 -15.89
CA PHE A 454 -48.46 39.40 -16.38
C PHE A 454 -49.67 39.81 -15.53
N GLN A 455 -49.62 41.03 -14.99
CA GLN A 455 -50.79 41.60 -14.33
C GLN A 455 -51.85 41.92 -15.39
N ASN A 456 -52.89 41.09 -15.48
CA ASN A 456 -54.10 41.44 -16.20
C ASN A 456 -54.84 42.56 -15.45
N ASN A 457 -54.65 43.81 -15.86
CA ASN A 457 -55.58 44.89 -15.56
C ASN A 457 -56.85 44.71 -16.42
N GLY A 458 -57.71 43.77 -16.01
CA GLY A 458 -58.98 43.50 -16.67
C GLY A 458 -60.11 43.50 -15.64
N ASN A 459 -61.04 44.44 -15.79
CA ASN A 459 -62.29 44.54 -15.05
C ASN A 459 -62.95 43.15 -14.87
N GLU A 460 -63.28 42.82 -13.62
CA GLU A 460 -64.10 41.66 -13.29
C GLU A 460 -65.47 41.77 -13.99
N TYR A 461 -65.63 41.01 -15.08
CA TYR A 461 -66.95 40.60 -15.53
C TYR A 461 -67.36 39.37 -14.72
N GLN A 462 -68.26 39.55 -13.75
CA GLN A 462 -68.95 38.42 -13.14
C GLN A 462 -70.01 37.86 -14.10
N PRO A 463 -69.92 36.58 -14.52
CA PRO A 463 -71.01 35.95 -15.24
C PRO A 463 -72.10 35.56 -14.23
N ILE A 464 -73.30 36.10 -14.43
CA ILE A 464 -74.51 35.65 -13.73
C ILE A 464 -74.82 34.23 -14.23
N PHE A 465 -74.35 33.22 -13.49
CA PHE A 465 -74.79 31.85 -13.67
C PHE A 465 -76.11 31.64 -12.92
N THR A 466 -77.17 31.36 -13.65
CA THR A 466 -78.45 30.96 -13.07
C THR A 466 -78.31 29.61 -12.38
N GLY A 467 -78.78 29.52 -11.14
CA GLY A 467 -78.62 28.39 -10.21
C GLY A 467 -78.88 26.97 -10.75
N PRO A 468 -79.76 26.72 -11.75
CA PRO A 468 -79.95 25.38 -12.31
C PRO A 468 -78.73 24.87 -13.10
N LEU A 469 -77.96 25.76 -13.73
CA LEU A 469 -76.81 25.39 -14.57
C LEU A 469 -75.58 25.03 -13.71
N LEU A 470 -75.43 25.69 -12.56
CA LEU A 470 -74.40 25.37 -11.57
C LEU A 470 -74.67 24.01 -10.91
N ALA A 471 -75.93 23.66 -10.65
CA ALA A 471 -76.29 22.37 -10.06
C ALA A 471 -75.99 21.19 -11.01
N VAL A 472 -76.21 21.36 -12.32
CA VAL A 472 -75.88 20.35 -13.34
C VAL A 472 -74.36 20.24 -13.53
N LEU A 473 -73.64 21.37 -13.55
CA LEU A 473 -72.17 21.37 -13.63
C LEU A 473 -71.52 20.76 -12.38
N CYS A 474 -72.04 21.02 -11.17
CA CYS A 474 -71.55 20.40 -9.94
C CYS A 474 -71.83 18.89 -9.88
N LEU A 475 -72.94 18.41 -10.46
CA LEU A 475 -73.22 16.97 -10.59
C LEU A 475 -72.28 16.31 -11.62
N ILE A 476 -71.98 16.98 -12.73
CA ILE A 476 -71.04 16.47 -13.74
C ILE A 476 -69.59 16.51 -13.24
N LEU A 477 -69.18 17.58 -12.53
CA LEU A 477 -67.85 17.68 -11.92
C LEU A 477 -67.66 16.71 -10.76
N SER A 478 -68.67 16.52 -9.90
CA SER A 478 -68.57 15.56 -8.79
C SER A 478 -68.53 14.11 -9.30
N SER A 479 -69.32 13.77 -10.32
CA SER A 479 -69.24 12.45 -10.95
C SER A 479 -67.93 12.24 -11.71
N ALA A 480 -67.41 13.25 -12.41
CA ALA A 480 -66.10 13.20 -13.06
C ALA A 480 -64.95 13.07 -12.05
N ILE A 481 -64.99 13.81 -10.93
CA ILE A 481 -63.98 13.70 -9.86
C ILE A 481 -64.03 12.33 -9.20
N ILE A 482 -65.22 11.75 -8.97
CA ILE A 482 -65.34 10.39 -8.45
C ILE A 482 -64.78 9.36 -9.46
N ILE A 483 -65.08 9.49 -10.75
CA ILE A 483 -64.55 8.60 -11.80
C ILE A 483 -63.02 8.74 -11.91
N VAL A 484 -62.48 9.96 -11.90
CA VAL A 484 -61.03 10.22 -11.93
C VAL A 484 -60.34 9.73 -10.66
N SER A 485 -60.98 9.87 -9.49
CA SER A 485 -60.45 9.38 -8.22
C SER A 485 -60.45 7.85 -8.15
N ILE A 486 -61.50 7.19 -8.67
CA ILE A 486 -61.56 5.72 -8.78
C ILE A 486 -60.54 5.21 -9.81
N ASN A 487 -60.36 5.87 -10.96
CA ASN A 487 -59.35 5.49 -11.95
C ASN A 487 -57.92 5.75 -11.46
N SER A 488 -57.67 6.86 -10.78
CA SER A 488 -56.38 7.18 -10.17
C SER A 488 -56.06 6.20 -9.04
N GLY A 489 -57.05 5.88 -8.20
CA GLY A 489 -56.93 4.85 -7.16
C GLY A 489 -56.65 3.47 -7.74
N ARG A 490 -57.30 3.07 -8.85
CA ARG A 490 -57.02 1.81 -9.56
C ARG A 490 -55.62 1.81 -10.20
N LEU A 491 -55.17 2.93 -10.76
CA LEU A 491 -53.82 3.08 -11.34
C LEU A 491 -52.73 3.03 -10.26
N ILE A 492 -52.95 3.65 -9.11
CA ILE A 492 -52.04 3.60 -7.96
C ILE A 492 -52.01 2.18 -7.39
N LYS A 493 -53.16 1.52 -7.23
CA LYS A 493 -53.22 0.11 -6.77
C LYS A 493 -52.55 -0.85 -7.75
N LYS A 494 -52.66 -0.59 -9.07
CA LYS A 494 -51.96 -1.35 -10.13
C LYS A 494 -50.45 -1.06 -10.16
N LYS A 495 -50.01 0.18 -9.86
CA LYS A 495 -48.59 0.54 -9.70
C LYS A 495 -47.98 -0.07 -8.44
N ILE A 496 -48.70 -0.07 -7.31
CA ILE A 496 -48.27 -0.72 -6.07
C ILE A 496 -48.19 -2.24 -6.26
N TRP A 497 -49.20 -2.85 -6.87
CA TRP A 497 -49.19 -4.29 -7.17
C TRP A 497 -48.08 -4.68 -8.16
N ASN A 498 -47.83 -3.86 -9.19
CA ASN A 498 -46.70 -4.07 -10.12
C ASN A 498 -45.33 -3.86 -9.45
N LYS A 499 -45.24 -2.96 -8.47
CA LYS A 499 -44.03 -2.76 -7.66
C LYS A 499 -43.78 -3.94 -6.73
N GLU A 500 -44.82 -4.49 -6.11
CA GLU A 500 -44.73 -5.73 -5.32
C GLU A 500 -44.43 -6.96 -6.18
N LEU A 501 -45.00 -7.06 -7.40
CA LEU A 501 -44.67 -8.10 -8.38
C LEU A 501 -43.23 -8.00 -8.90
N ARG A 502 -42.70 -6.78 -9.08
CA ARG A 502 -41.28 -6.57 -9.43
C ARG A 502 -40.36 -6.90 -8.26
N ASN A 503 -40.71 -6.52 -7.04
CA ASN A 503 -39.94 -6.92 -5.85
C ASN A 503 -39.98 -8.44 -5.65
N LYS A 504 -41.13 -9.10 -5.83
CA LYS A 504 -41.21 -10.57 -5.78
C LYS A 504 -40.44 -11.24 -6.91
N LYS A 505 -40.44 -10.69 -8.13
CA LYS A 505 -39.61 -11.21 -9.24
C LYS A 505 -38.12 -11.02 -9.00
N ASN A 506 -37.70 -9.89 -8.42
CA ASN A 506 -36.30 -9.64 -8.09
C ASN A 506 -35.82 -10.56 -6.96
N ILE A 507 -36.66 -10.79 -5.94
CA ILE A 507 -36.38 -11.76 -4.87
C ILE A 507 -36.33 -13.20 -5.41
N CYS A 508 -37.24 -13.59 -6.32
CA CYS A 508 -37.16 -14.90 -6.97
C CYS A 508 -35.92 -15.05 -7.87
N LYS A 509 -35.48 -13.97 -8.53
CA LYS A 509 -34.26 -13.98 -9.36
C LYS A 509 -32.99 -14.05 -8.51
N GLU A 510 -32.94 -13.37 -7.37
CA GLU A 510 -31.87 -13.53 -6.37
C GLU A 510 -31.83 -14.94 -5.77
N ILE A 511 -32.98 -15.59 -5.57
CA ILE A 511 -33.06 -16.98 -5.09
C ILE A 511 -32.65 -17.97 -6.20
N GLU A 512 -32.99 -17.72 -7.47
CA GLU A 512 -32.54 -18.54 -8.61
C GLU A 512 -31.03 -18.38 -8.88
N ASP A 513 -30.49 -17.16 -8.80
CA ASP A 513 -29.06 -16.89 -8.97
C ASP A 513 -28.25 -17.50 -7.80
N ASN A 514 -28.74 -17.40 -6.56
CA ASN A 514 -28.11 -18.08 -5.42
C ASN A 514 -28.19 -19.61 -5.51
N ASN A 515 -29.29 -20.18 -6.02
CA ASN A 515 -29.39 -21.63 -6.26
C ASN A 515 -28.52 -22.10 -7.43
N ALA A 516 -28.31 -21.27 -8.46
CA ALA A 516 -27.39 -21.54 -9.57
C ALA A 516 -25.92 -21.51 -9.11
N ILE A 517 -25.57 -20.59 -8.21
CA ILE A 517 -24.25 -20.54 -7.55
C ILE A 517 -24.06 -21.76 -6.65
N ASN A 518 -25.06 -22.16 -5.87
CA ASN A 518 -24.99 -23.34 -5.00
C ASN A 518 -24.90 -24.65 -5.79
N ASN A 519 -25.57 -24.75 -6.94
CA ASN A 519 -25.46 -25.91 -7.84
C ASN A 519 -24.12 -25.96 -8.58
N ARG A 520 -23.52 -24.82 -8.94
CA ARG A 520 -22.15 -24.76 -9.47
C ARG A 520 -21.11 -25.15 -8.41
N LEU A 521 -21.29 -24.71 -7.16
CA LEU A 521 -20.45 -25.14 -6.04
C LEU A 521 -20.58 -26.65 -5.77
N LYS A 522 -21.80 -27.21 -5.80
CA LYS A 522 -22.02 -28.66 -5.66
C LYS A 522 -21.40 -29.47 -6.81
N LEU A 523 -21.42 -28.96 -8.05
CA LEU A 523 -20.77 -29.59 -9.20
C LEU A 523 -19.24 -29.51 -9.13
N TYR A 524 -18.71 -28.41 -8.61
CA TYR A 524 -17.26 -28.22 -8.40
C TYR A 524 -16.75 -29.12 -7.26
N ILE A 525 -17.49 -29.21 -6.16
CA ILE A 525 -17.20 -30.12 -5.04
C ILE A 525 -17.33 -31.59 -5.48
N ARG A 526 -18.33 -31.96 -6.30
CA ARG A 526 -18.42 -33.33 -6.85
C ARG A 526 -17.28 -33.70 -7.80
N LYS A 527 -16.67 -32.73 -8.47
CA LYS A 527 -15.49 -32.95 -9.33
C LYS A 527 -14.21 -33.11 -8.52
N LEU A 528 -14.11 -32.42 -7.39
CA LEU A 528 -12.99 -32.50 -6.45
C LEU A 528 -12.96 -33.78 -5.59
N PHE A 529 -14.02 -34.58 -5.59
CA PHE A 529 -14.13 -35.80 -4.78
C PHE A 529 -14.26 -37.09 -5.62
N ASN A 530 -14.13 -37.01 -6.95
CA ASN A 530 -14.22 -38.17 -7.86
C ASN A 530 -13.02 -38.28 -8.83
N ASP A 531 -11.99 -37.46 -8.64
CA ASP A 531 -10.61 -37.71 -9.09
C ASP A 531 -9.78 -37.94 -7.82
#